data_AF-A0A6V8P1V8-F1
#
_entry.id   AF-A0A6V8P1V8-F1
#
_cell.length_a   1.000
_cell.length_b   1.000
_cell.length_c   1.000
_cell.angle_alpha   90.00
_cell.angle_beta   90.00
_cell.angle_gamma   90.00
#
_symmetry.space_group_name_H-M   'P 1'
#
loop_
_entity.id
_entity.type
_entity.pdbx_description
1 polymer ?
#
loop_
_entity_poly.entity_id
_entity_poly.type
_entity_poly.pdbx_seq_one_letter_code
_entity_poly.pdbx_strand_id
1 'polypeptide(L)' 'IVTFTSSSTVKNFVHKLRGFDLTQFLNKVRIVCIGPITAQTAQGLGLSVHKTAEVYTIEGLIEAIV' A
#
# COMPACT_ATOMS: atom_id res chain seq x y z
N ILE A 1 -5.01 -3.06 8.76
CA ILE A 1 -4.62 -1.96 7.84
C ILE A 1 -3.12 -2.06 7.61
N VAL A 2 -2.67 -1.81 6.39
CA VAL A 2 -1.24 -1.70 6.04
C VAL A 2 -1.03 -0.37 5.34
N THR A 3 0.01 0.36 5.72
CA THR A 3 0.35 1.63 5.10
C THR A 3 1.72 1.58 4.44
N PHE A 4 1.85 2.18 3.25
CA PHE A 4 3.12 2.31 2.56
C PHE A 4 3.48 3.79 2.38
N THR A 5 4.65 4.14 2.91
CA THR A 5 5.22 5.50 2.79
C THR A 5 6.27 5.60 1.68
N SER A 6 6.62 4.49 1.03
CA SER A 6 7.54 4.50 -0.10
C SER A 6 7.32 3.31 -1.04
N SER A 7 7.62 3.52 -2.32
CA SER A 7 7.63 2.47 -3.34
C SER A 7 8.63 1.34 -3.05
N SER A 8 9.77 1.64 -2.42
CA SER A 8 10.76 0.61 -2.08
C SER A 8 10.23 -0.34 -1.00
N THR A 9 9.49 0.18 -0.01
CA THR A 9 8.80 -0.67 0.99
C THR A 9 7.78 -1.58 0.33
N VAL A 10 6.97 -1.10 -0.62
CA VAL A 10 6.04 -1.93 -1.39
C VAL A 10 6.78 -3.06 -2.12
N LYS A 11 7.81 -2.71 -2.90
CA LYS A 11 8.61 -3.68 -3.67
C LYS A 11 9.21 -4.75 -2.77
N ASN A 12 9.79 -4.34 -1.64
CA ASN A 12 10.40 -5.26 -0.68
C ASN A 12 9.36 -6.15 -0.01
N PHE A 13 8.20 -5.61 0.36
CA PHE A 13 7.11 -6.37 0.97
C PHE A 13 6.60 -7.47 0.02
N VAL A 14 6.25 -7.12 -1.21
CA VAL A 14 5.80 -8.09 -2.22
C VAL A 14 6.89 -9.11 -2.54
N HIS A 15 8.16 -8.67 -2.64
CA HIS A 15 9.28 -9.57 -2.87
C HIS A 15 9.46 -10.61 -1.75
N LYS A 16 9.37 -10.18 -0.48
CA LYS A 16 9.54 -11.06 0.68
C LYS A 16 8.40 -12.06 0.85
N LEU A 17 7.22 -11.75 0.33
CA LEU A 17 6.04 -12.61 0.38
C LEU A 17 5.82 -13.39 -0.93
N ARG A 18 6.81 -13.42 -1.82
CA ARG A 18 6.77 -14.31 -3.01
C ARG A 18 6.56 -15.76 -2.55
N GLY A 19 5.63 -16.44 -3.21
CA GLY A 19 5.23 -17.81 -2.88
C GLY A 19 3.99 -17.92 -1.99
N PHE A 20 3.52 -16.81 -1.41
CA PHE A 20 2.23 -16.74 -0.74
C PHE A 20 1.15 -16.20 -1.70
N ASP A 21 -0.09 -16.67 -1.56
CA ASP A 21 -1.23 -16.08 -2.25
C ASP A 21 -1.61 -14.75 -1.58
N LEU A 22 -0.95 -13.68 -2.03
CA LEU A 22 -1.17 -12.32 -1.53
C LEU A 22 -2.63 -11.89 -1.65
N THR A 23 -3.35 -12.36 -2.66
CA THR A 23 -4.76 -12.03 -2.84
C THR A 23 -5.58 -12.63 -1.69
N GLN A 24 -5.33 -13.89 -1.33
CA GLN A 24 -5.99 -14.54 -0.20
C GLN A 24 -5.68 -13.83 1.14
N PHE A 25 -4.41 -13.51 1.39
CA PHE A 25 -4.00 -12.92 2.68
C PHE A 25 -4.42 -11.46 2.84
N LEU A 26 -4.45 -10.69 1.75
CA LEU A 26 -4.66 -9.25 1.80
C LEU A 26 -6.09 -8.82 1.44
N ASN A 27 -7.00 -9.73 1.07
CA ASN A 27 -8.35 -9.32 0.66
C ASN A 27 -9.15 -8.55 1.74
N LYS A 28 -8.88 -8.78 3.03
CA LYS A 28 -9.50 -8.05 4.15
C LYS A 28 -8.63 -6.91 4.69
N VAL A 29 -7.46 -6.69 4.09
CA VAL A 29 -6.50 -5.68 4.55
C VAL A 29 -6.67 -4.43 3.69
N ARG A 30 -7.12 -3.34 4.31
CA ARG A 30 -7.08 -2.02 3.68
C ARG A 30 -5.62 -1.56 3.55
N ILE A 31 -5.17 -1.37 2.32
CA ILE A 31 -3.86 -0.83 1.99
C ILE A 31 -3.97 0.67 1.70
N VAL A 32 -3.21 1.50 2.40
CA VAL A 32 -3.20 2.96 2.21
C VAL A 32 -1.79 3.43 1.83
N CYS A 33 -1.68 4.31 0.84
CA CYS A 33 -0.39 4.83 0.38
C CYS A 33 -0.26 6.32 0.69
N ILE A 34 0.95 6.77 1.08
CA ILE A 34 1.23 8.20 1.38
C ILE A 34 1.15 9.11 0.15
N GLY A 35 1.19 8.56 -1.06
CA GLY A 35 1.17 9.34 -2.28
C GLY A 35 1.09 8.49 -3.54
N PRO A 36 0.85 9.14 -4.70
CA PRO A 36 0.46 8.48 -5.94
C PRO A 36 1.53 7.54 -6.51
N ILE A 37 2.81 7.88 -6.39
CA ILE A 37 3.91 7.03 -6.88
C ILE A 37 3.96 5.71 -6.10
N THR A 38 3.72 5.75 -4.79
CA THR A 38 3.67 4.55 -3.94
C THR A 38 2.44 3.70 -4.27
N ALA A 39 1.28 4.34 -4.49
CA ALA A 39 0.05 3.66 -4.89
C ALA A 39 0.19 2.96 -6.25
N GLN A 40 0.73 3.64 -7.26
CA GLN A 40 1.01 3.07 -8.58
C GLN A 40 1.96 1.87 -8.48
N THR A 41 2.98 1.95 -7.62
CA THR A 41 3.90 0.82 -7.39
C THR A 41 3.16 -0.37 -6.78
N ALA A 42 2.28 -0.15 -5.81
CA ALA A 42 1.49 -1.21 -5.17
C ALA A 42 0.53 -1.88 -6.15
N GLN A 43 -0.20 -1.07 -6.93
CA GLN A 43 -1.13 -1.55 -7.96
C GLN A 43 -0.40 -2.33 -9.05
N GLY A 44 0.73 -1.82 -9.55
CA GLY A 44 1.56 -2.51 -10.54
C GLY A 44 2.16 -3.84 -10.07
N LEU A 45 2.19 -4.07 -8.75
CA LEU A 45 2.62 -5.32 -8.13
C LEU A 45 1.44 -6.21 -7.67
N GLY A 46 0.22 -5.90 -8.08
CA GLY A 46 -0.97 -6.71 -7.83
C GLY A 46 -1.64 -6.47 -6.48
N LEU A 47 -1.25 -5.42 -5.74
CA LEU A 47 -1.92 -5.04 -4.50
C LEU A 47 -3.12 -4.14 -4.79
N SER A 48 -4.24 -4.39 -4.10
CA SER A 48 -5.41 -3.50 -4.15
C SER A 48 -5.24 -2.35 -3.16
N VAL A 49 -4.99 -1.14 -3.67
CA VAL A 49 -4.86 0.07 -2.85
C VAL A 49 -6.26 0.60 -2.53
N HIS A 50 -6.57 0.72 -1.25
CA HIS A 50 -7.86 1.20 -0.75
C HIS A 50 -7.99 2.72 -0.83
N LYS A 51 -6.95 3.44 -0.41
CA LYS A 51 -6.91 4.92 -0.44
C LYS A 51 -5.47 5.39 -0.63
N THR A 52 -5.32 6.56 -1.21
CA THR A 52 -4.05 7.28 -1.28
C THR A 52 -4.24 8.62 -0.58
N ALA A 53 -3.29 9.03 0.25
CA ALA A 53 -3.34 10.33 0.90
C ALA A 53 -3.33 11.46 -0.15
N GLU A 54 -4.22 12.44 0.03
CA GLU A 54 -4.26 13.63 -0.82
C GLU A 54 -3.09 14.57 -0.52
N VAL A 55 -2.72 14.67 0.76
CA VAL A 55 -1.56 15.41 1.25
C VAL A 55 -0.47 14.41 1.62
N TYR A 56 0.73 14.57 1.05
CA TYR A 56 1.82 13.60 1.16
C TYR A 56 2.63 13.77 2.46
N THR A 57 1.93 13.89 3.59
CA THR A 57 2.51 13.98 4.93
C THR A 57 2.01 12.82 5.80
N ILE A 58 2.52 12.72 7.02
CA ILE A 58 2.04 11.72 7.98
C ILE A 58 0.59 12.03 8.38
N GLU A 59 0.24 13.29 8.55
CA GLU A 59 -1.11 13.76 8.88
C GLU A 59 -2.09 13.38 7.76
N GLY A 60 -1.74 13.67 6.50
CA GLY A 60 -2.57 13.29 5.36
C GLY A 60 -2.70 11.76 5.20
N LEU A 61 -1.69 10.99 5.60
CA LEU A 61 -1.79 9.54 5.65
C LEU A 61 -2.75 9.08 6.76
N ILE A 62 -2.73 9.71 7.94
CA ILE A 62 -3.68 9.39 9.04
C ILE A 62 -5.11 9.73 8.60
N GLU A 63 -5.35 10.88 7.97
CA GLU A 63 -6.65 11.24 7.40
C GLU A 63 -7.12 10.25 6.31
N ALA A 64 -6.19 9.61 5.62
CA ALA A 64 -6.51 8.55 4.66
C ALA A 64 -6.77 7.17 5.31
N ILE A 65 -6.46 6.97 6.59
CA ILE A 65 -6.73 5.72 7.31
C ILE A 65 -8.18 5.68 7.84
N VAL A 66 -8.68 6.84 8.27
CA VAL A 66 -10.04 7.04 8.79
C VAL A 66 -11.07 6.99 7.66
#